data_AF-A0AAN8P416-F1
#
_entry.id   AF-A0AAN8P416-F1
#
_cell.length_a   1.000
_cell.length_b   1.000
_cell.length_c   1.000
_cell.angle_alpha   90.00
_cell.angle_beta   90.00
_cell.angle_gamma   90.00
#
_symmetry.space_group_name_H-M   'P 1'
#
loop_
_entity.id
_entity.type
_entity.pdbx_description
1 polymer ?
#
loop_
_entity_poly.entity_id
_entity_poly.type
_entity_poly.pdbx_seq_one_letter_code
_entity_poly.pdbx_strand_id
1 'polypeptide(L)'
;MAVKNKIDRVNINDINDVVKYIPPKILRTAKWDSSKIPVIVVEEHHEVIPYWFAAAESSLIPIDGVTILHVDGHSDTGIPEVRNNFPLFQWPRSLSQLFTLMQKNDVFVVGASLTGLIKRFIWVWPPWDKVNHDNPHITAYLEIGSTVKLLPKTGQEVLVLCACVTTLIDKKGCYMMNYTSIYNEDFIPIKKDECSFSQNITGIYEEISEGEAIKLLKSGNWIAPGENVILDVDEDYYGCESVFTKLYKSGVKDFIADNMAAIINNMFCSYTVAGEIIADNFYNSVIKIVLAAKTEMLNCRRSTHDLVLKNKCTTYVQLQQNVFNMIPDLAESVKNYKESILCSDNDQINHIFLQGLLRNMVKLTIPQLKVLANVGICLSISPRTLDYQPEMRLCTSYNLPNSTTVSFHSPSTKEIEHRTKRLELLFSAKNLTPKFITITRSVRDGYTPREQSFKIESDIMKVIRSSFLGFEKDMVHFDINLLGGLEGWSGRH
;
A
#
# COMPACT_ATOMS: atom_id res chain seq x y z
N MET A 1 15.29 24.27 -11.66
CA MET A 1 16.65 23.83 -12.03
C MET A 1 17.64 23.77 -10.85
N ALA A 2 17.21 24.02 -9.60
CA ALA A 2 18.00 23.80 -8.38
C ALA A 2 17.61 22.54 -7.59
N VAL A 3 16.75 21.67 -8.16
CA VAL A 3 16.26 20.42 -7.56
C VAL A 3 17.16 19.21 -7.90
N LYS A 4 18.13 19.38 -8.82
CA LYS A 4 19.03 18.31 -9.27
C LYS A 4 20.28 18.09 -8.41
N ASN A 5 20.57 18.96 -7.44
CA ASN A 5 21.84 18.94 -6.69
C ASN A 5 21.76 18.35 -5.27
N LYS A 6 20.69 17.61 -4.94
CA LYS A 6 20.63 16.77 -3.72
C LYS A 6 20.69 15.26 -4.03
N ILE A 7 20.97 14.90 -5.29
CA ILE A 7 21.07 13.52 -5.78
C ILE A 7 22.42 12.85 -5.37
N ASP A 8 23.41 13.62 -4.93
CA ASP A 8 24.76 13.10 -4.65
C ASP A 8 25.01 12.59 -3.21
N ARG A 9 23.97 12.26 -2.41
CA ARG A 9 24.18 11.78 -1.03
C ARG A 9 23.48 10.50 -0.58
N VAL A 10 22.88 9.74 -1.50
CA VAL A 10 22.60 8.32 -1.25
C VAL A 10 22.99 7.54 -2.50
N ASN A 11 24.25 7.13 -2.54
CA ASN A 11 24.78 6.26 -3.58
C ASN A 11 24.35 4.82 -3.21
N ILE A 12 23.19 4.36 -3.68
CA ILE A 12 22.58 3.03 -3.38
C ILE A 12 23.38 1.87 -4.04
N ASN A 13 24.68 2.05 -4.28
CA ASN A 13 25.56 1.05 -4.87
C ASN A 13 26.31 0.20 -3.82
N ASP A 14 26.23 0.55 -2.53
CA ASP A 14 26.85 -0.24 -1.46
C ASP A 14 25.83 -1.23 -0.86
N ILE A 15 26.15 -2.52 -0.94
CA ILE A 15 25.37 -3.63 -0.35
C ILE A 15 25.12 -3.40 1.16
N ASN A 16 26.01 -2.67 1.85
CA ASN A 16 25.85 -2.32 3.25
C ASN A 16 24.78 -1.25 3.52
N ASP A 17 24.49 -0.38 2.54
CA ASP A 17 23.43 0.63 2.67
C ASP A 17 22.05 0.07 2.33
N VAL A 18 21.96 -1.01 1.56
CA VAL A 18 20.68 -1.72 1.34
C VAL A 18 20.37 -2.71 2.46
N VAL A 19 21.39 -3.38 3.03
CA VAL A 19 21.27 -4.20 4.25
C VAL A 19 20.88 -3.35 5.48
N LYS A 20 20.99 -2.02 5.42
CA LYS A 20 20.40 -1.09 6.41
C LYS A 20 18.87 -0.99 6.33
N TYR A 21 18.28 -1.24 5.15
CA TYR A 21 16.83 -1.14 4.91
C TYR A 21 16.11 -2.50 4.90
N ILE A 22 16.86 -3.61 4.93
CA ILE A 22 16.32 -4.92 5.25
C ILE A 22 16.55 -5.16 6.76
N PRO A 23 15.52 -5.46 7.56
CA PRO A 23 15.67 -5.56 9.01
C PRO A 23 16.76 -6.56 9.42
N PRO A 24 17.78 -6.11 10.16
CA PRO A 24 18.90 -6.96 10.55
C PRO A 24 18.52 -8.12 11.49
N LYS A 25 17.36 -8.07 12.16
CA LYS A 25 17.06 -9.03 13.24
C LYS A 25 16.51 -10.36 12.76
N ILE A 26 15.62 -10.33 11.77
CA ILE A 26 15.04 -11.54 11.17
C ILE A 26 16.14 -12.30 10.43
N LEU A 27 16.95 -11.63 9.61
CA LEU A 27 17.92 -12.32 8.76
C LEU A 27 19.25 -12.70 9.42
N ARG A 28 19.57 -12.20 10.63
CA ARG A 28 20.85 -12.50 11.30
C ARG A 28 20.81 -13.74 12.19
N THR A 29 19.70 -14.45 12.31
CA THR A 29 19.72 -15.76 12.98
C THR A 29 20.37 -16.78 12.06
N ALA A 30 21.64 -17.09 12.36
CA ALA A 30 22.34 -18.24 11.80
C ALA A 30 21.43 -19.47 11.86
N LYS A 31 21.04 -20.02 10.69
CA LYS A 31 20.02 -21.07 10.53
C LYS A 31 18.70 -20.75 11.26
N TRP A 32 17.68 -20.37 10.49
CA TRP A 32 16.31 -20.34 11.00
C TRP A 32 15.95 -21.68 11.63
N ASP A 33 15.41 -21.60 12.84
CA ASP A 33 14.75 -22.74 13.46
C ASP A 33 13.49 -23.05 12.64
N SER A 34 13.48 -24.17 11.93
CA SER A 34 12.38 -24.59 11.05
C SER A 34 11.09 -24.93 11.81
N SER A 35 11.13 -24.91 13.15
CA SER A 35 9.95 -25.00 14.01
C SER A 35 9.27 -23.65 14.23
N LYS A 36 9.92 -22.53 13.90
CA LYS A 36 9.37 -21.17 14.07
C LYS A 36 8.90 -20.59 12.74
N ILE A 37 7.90 -19.70 12.82
CA ILE A 37 7.27 -19.04 11.67
C ILE A 37 7.40 -17.53 11.84
N PRO A 38 8.28 -16.87 11.07
CA PRO A 38 8.38 -15.42 11.08
C PRO A 38 7.14 -14.76 10.50
N VAL A 39 6.77 -13.60 11.05
CA VAL A 39 5.66 -12.76 10.59
C VAL A 39 6.20 -11.38 10.26
N ILE A 40 6.00 -10.91 9.04
CA ILE A 40 6.36 -9.55 8.62
C ILE A 40 5.09 -8.73 8.42
N VAL A 41 5.06 -7.52 8.98
CA VAL A 41 4.01 -6.54 8.74
C VAL A 41 4.57 -5.39 7.91
N VAL A 42 3.99 -5.12 6.75
CA VAL A 42 4.36 -4.01 5.85
C VAL A 42 3.18 -3.06 5.63
N GLU A 43 3.43 -1.86 5.10
CA GLU A 43 2.36 -0.91 4.80
C GLU A 43 1.77 -1.17 3.43
N GLU A 44 2.63 -1.32 2.43
CA GLU A 44 2.27 -1.51 1.04
C GLU A 44 2.75 -2.86 0.53
N HIS A 45 1.93 -3.54 -0.27
CA HIS A 45 2.17 -4.94 -0.65
C HIS A 45 3.53 -5.21 -1.25
N HIS A 46 3.98 -4.36 -2.17
CA HIS A 46 5.25 -4.57 -2.85
C HIS A 46 6.47 -4.54 -1.90
N GLU A 47 6.32 -4.03 -0.67
CA GLU A 47 7.36 -4.03 0.36
C GLU A 47 7.67 -5.43 0.93
N VAL A 48 6.85 -6.45 0.65
CA VAL A 48 7.13 -7.85 1.04
C VAL A 48 8.30 -8.45 0.25
N ILE A 49 8.59 -7.92 -0.94
CA ILE A 49 9.55 -8.51 -1.88
C ILE A 49 10.93 -8.76 -1.23
N PRO A 50 11.59 -7.78 -0.59
CA PRO A 50 12.88 -8.03 0.06
C PRO A 50 12.83 -9.14 1.11
N TYR A 51 11.69 -9.30 1.78
CA TYR A 51 11.50 -10.32 2.81
C TYR A 51 11.33 -11.72 2.23
N TRP A 52 10.55 -11.88 1.16
CA TRP A 52 10.40 -13.16 0.48
C TRP A 52 11.74 -13.67 -0.06
N PHE A 53 12.48 -12.81 -0.76
CA PHE A 53 13.79 -13.21 -1.31
C PHE A 53 14.81 -13.51 -0.21
N ALA A 54 14.81 -12.74 0.87
CA ALA A 54 15.71 -13.01 1.99
C ALA A 54 15.33 -14.28 2.78
N ALA A 55 14.04 -14.62 2.88
CA ALA A 55 13.59 -15.90 3.41
C ALA A 55 14.12 -17.07 2.56
N ALA A 56 14.13 -16.92 1.23
CA ALA A 56 14.69 -17.92 0.32
C ALA A 56 16.21 -18.04 0.43
N GLU A 57 16.94 -16.92 0.45
CA GLU A 57 18.40 -16.90 0.60
C GLU A 57 18.86 -17.52 1.94
N SER A 58 18.04 -17.38 2.99
CA SER A 58 18.29 -18.00 4.29
C SER A 58 17.77 -19.44 4.42
N SER A 59 17.30 -20.03 3.31
CA SER A 59 16.77 -21.40 3.22
C SER A 59 15.54 -21.67 4.11
N LEU A 60 14.82 -20.63 4.54
CA LEU A 60 13.55 -20.78 5.24
C LEU A 60 12.44 -21.26 4.29
N ILE A 61 12.49 -20.77 3.05
CA ILE A 61 11.72 -21.24 1.90
C ILE A 61 12.70 -21.62 0.78
N PRO A 62 12.31 -22.42 -0.21
CA PRO A 62 13.13 -22.67 -1.39
C PRO A 62 13.25 -21.43 -2.30
N ILE A 63 14.25 -21.42 -3.18
CA ILE A 63 14.48 -20.37 -4.19
C ILE A 63 13.55 -20.50 -5.42
N ASP A 64 12.80 -21.59 -5.51
CA ASP A 64 11.78 -21.85 -6.53
C ASP A 64 10.66 -22.73 -5.95
N GLY A 65 9.56 -22.90 -6.68
CA GLY A 65 8.54 -23.87 -6.28
C GLY A 65 7.68 -23.43 -5.10
N VAL A 66 7.68 -22.13 -4.75
CA VAL A 66 6.89 -21.59 -3.63
C VAL A 66 5.42 -21.47 -4.04
N THR A 67 4.54 -21.81 -3.10
CA THR A 67 3.11 -21.53 -3.19
C THR A 67 2.78 -20.33 -2.31
N ILE A 68 2.14 -19.32 -2.88
CA ILE A 68 1.58 -18.22 -2.11
C ILE A 68 0.09 -18.50 -1.90
N LEU A 69 -0.33 -18.54 -0.64
CA LEU A 69 -1.74 -18.44 -0.26
C LEU A 69 -2.00 -17.00 0.16
N HIS A 70 -2.61 -16.24 -0.73
CA HIS A 70 -2.87 -14.81 -0.63
C HIS A 70 -4.35 -14.58 -0.26
N VAL A 71 -4.59 -13.95 0.89
CA VAL A 71 -5.93 -13.66 1.42
C VAL A 71 -6.15 -12.15 1.37
N ASP A 72 -6.99 -11.69 0.45
CA ASP A 72 -6.96 -10.31 -0.03
C ASP A 72 -8.29 -9.92 -0.70
N GLY A 73 -8.64 -8.64 -0.69
CA GLY A 73 -9.76 -8.05 -1.42
C GLY A 73 -9.62 -8.02 -2.95
N HIS A 74 -8.40 -8.07 -3.49
CA HIS A 74 -8.05 -8.07 -4.92
C HIS A 74 -6.91 -9.04 -5.28
N SER A 75 -6.64 -9.19 -6.59
CA SER A 75 -5.75 -10.26 -7.08
C SER A 75 -4.25 -9.94 -7.02
N ASP A 76 -3.87 -8.66 -7.02
CA ASP A 76 -2.49 -8.19 -7.14
C ASP A 76 -1.67 -8.82 -8.29
N THR A 77 -2.36 -9.14 -9.39
CA THR A 77 -1.77 -9.80 -10.58
C THR A 77 -1.56 -8.88 -11.77
N GLY A 78 -1.43 -7.58 -11.55
CA GLY A 78 -0.99 -6.60 -12.53
C GLY A 78 0.38 -6.94 -13.11
N ILE A 79 0.62 -6.48 -14.34
CA ILE A 79 1.81 -6.86 -15.10
C ILE A 79 2.93 -5.83 -14.86
N PRO A 80 4.11 -6.24 -14.38
CA PRO A 80 5.20 -5.31 -14.12
C PRO A 80 5.80 -4.77 -15.42
N GLU A 81 6.37 -3.58 -15.34
CA GLU A 81 7.16 -3.03 -16.44
C GLU A 81 8.52 -3.74 -16.47
N VAL A 82 8.84 -4.39 -17.59
CA VAL A 82 10.13 -5.06 -17.76
C VAL A 82 11.19 -4.03 -18.20
N ARG A 83 11.81 -3.40 -17.21
CA ARG A 83 12.85 -2.37 -17.40
C ARG A 83 14.25 -2.97 -17.50
N ASN A 84 15.22 -2.12 -17.82
CA ASN A 84 16.63 -2.48 -17.69
C ASN A 84 16.93 -2.97 -16.27
N ASN A 85 17.71 -4.05 -16.15
CA ASN A 85 18.02 -4.76 -14.91
C ASN A 85 16.86 -5.55 -14.27
N PHE A 86 15.67 -5.61 -14.86
CA PHE A 86 14.63 -6.50 -14.36
C PHE A 86 15.09 -7.97 -14.40
N PRO A 87 14.97 -8.75 -13.31
CA PRO A 87 15.43 -10.15 -13.24
C PRO A 87 14.45 -11.09 -13.96
N LEU A 88 14.27 -10.88 -15.27
CA LEU A 88 13.32 -11.65 -16.06
C LEU A 88 13.78 -13.10 -16.20
N PHE A 89 12.95 -14.04 -15.77
CA PHE A 89 13.16 -15.49 -15.86
C PHE A 89 14.43 -16.00 -15.16
N GLN A 90 14.90 -15.25 -14.16
CA GLN A 90 16.08 -15.61 -13.39
C GLN A 90 16.01 -15.06 -11.97
N TRP A 91 16.73 -15.70 -11.05
CA TRP A 91 16.92 -15.18 -9.69
C TRP A 91 17.65 -13.82 -9.72
N PRO A 92 17.20 -12.81 -8.94
CA PRO A 92 17.91 -11.54 -8.83
C PRO A 92 19.30 -11.75 -8.22
N ARG A 93 20.33 -11.22 -8.87
CA ARG A 93 21.74 -11.35 -8.46
C ARG A 93 22.29 -10.10 -7.78
N SER A 94 21.49 -9.05 -7.72
CA SER A 94 21.84 -7.82 -7.04
C SER A 94 20.59 -7.16 -6.47
N LEU A 95 20.83 -6.29 -5.50
CA LEU A 95 19.77 -5.51 -4.87
C LEU A 95 19.10 -4.57 -5.87
N SER A 96 19.84 -4.02 -6.83
CA SER A 96 19.25 -3.22 -7.90
C SER A 96 18.21 -4.03 -8.69
N GLN A 97 18.50 -5.30 -9.00
CA GLN A 97 17.52 -6.17 -9.66
C GLN A 97 16.32 -6.46 -8.74
N LEU A 98 16.55 -6.74 -7.46
CA LEU A 98 15.47 -6.96 -6.48
C LEU A 98 14.55 -5.74 -6.36
N PHE A 99 15.11 -4.53 -6.29
CA PHE A 99 14.35 -3.28 -6.24
C PHE A 99 13.50 -3.06 -7.49
N THR A 100 13.89 -3.58 -8.67
CA THR A 100 13.03 -3.46 -9.86
C THR A 100 11.71 -4.22 -9.76
N LEU A 101 11.57 -5.13 -8.79
CA LEU A 101 10.32 -5.85 -8.51
C LEU A 101 9.36 -5.04 -7.61
N MET A 102 9.86 -4.00 -6.95
CA MET A 102 9.12 -3.16 -6.00
C MET A 102 8.44 -1.97 -6.70
N GLN A 103 7.72 -2.23 -7.79
CA GLN A 103 7.19 -1.15 -8.64
C GLN A 103 5.90 -0.54 -8.09
N LYS A 104 4.92 -1.38 -7.71
CA LYS A 104 3.58 -1.00 -7.23
C LYS A 104 2.92 -2.19 -6.51
N ASN A 105 1.88 -1.92 -5.72
CA ASN A 105 1.12 -2.92 -4.96
C ASN A 105 0.45 -3.97 -5.85
N ASP A 106 0.06 -3.63 -7.08
CA ASP A 106 -0.67 -4.54 -7.94
C ASP A 106 0.22 -5.40 -8.84
N VAL A 107 1.55 -5.22 -8.87
CA VAL A 107 2.42 -5.94 -9.83
C VAL A 107 3.49 -6.84 -9.22
N PHE A 108 3.64 -6.83 -7.89
CA PHE A 108 4.73 -7.52 -7.19
C PHE A 108 4.64 -9.05 -7.29
N VAL A 109 3.42 -9.63 -7.26
CA VAL A 109 3.21 -11.08 -7.37
C VAL A 109 3.70 -11.59 -8.72
N VAL A 110 3.28 -10.95 -9.80
CA VAL A 110 3.72 -11.31 -11.15
C VAL A 110 5.22 -11.05 -11.29
N GLY A 111 5.73 -9.95 -10.75
CA GLY A 111 7.16 -9.66 -10.72
C GLY A 111 7.99 -10.78 -10.08
N ALA A 112 7.61 -11.22 -8.88
CA ALA A 112 8.26 -12.32 -8.18
C ALA A 112 8.09 -13.66 -8.93
N SER A 113 6.92 -13.92 -9.50
CA SER A 113 6.65 -15.13 -10.32
C SER A 113 7.58 -15.22 -11.54
N LEU A 114 7.85 -14.08 -12.19
CA LEU A 114 8.76 -14.00 -13.34
C LEU A 114 10.21 -14.33 -12.98
N THR A 115 10.61 -14.30 -11.70
CA THR A 115 11.95 -14.73 -11.26
C THR A 115 12.08 -16.24 -11.07
N GLY A 116 10.95 -16.96 -11.03
CA GLY A 116 10.86 -18.39 -10.72
C GLY A 116 10.55 -18.71 -9.25
N LEU A 117 10.56 -17.71 -8.35
CA LEU A 117 10.27 -17.89 -6.93
C LEU A 117 8.88 -18.52 -6.72
N ILE A 118 7.85 -17.88 -7.28
CA ILE A 118 6.45 -18.29 -7.13
C ILE A 118 6.07 -19.25 -8.25
N LYS A 119 5.64 -20.46 -7.87
CA LYS A 119 5.14 -21.49 -8.79
C LYS A 119 3.62 -21.57 -8.81
N ARG A 120 3.00 -21.32 -7.67
CA ARG A 120 1.54 -21.37 -7.52
C ARG A 120 1.10 -20.15 -6.72
N PHE A 121 0.17 -19.40 -7.26
CA PHE A 121 -0.44 -18.27 -6.60
C PHE A 121 -1.92 -18.56 -6.42
N ILE A 122 -2.37 -18.56 -5.17
CA ILE A 122 -3.76 -18.81 -4.78
C ILE A 122 -4.29 -17.55 -4.14
N TRP A 123 -5.21 -16.87 -4.80
CA TRP A 123 -5.94 -15.74 -4.25
C TRP A 123 -7.28 -16.18 -3.68
N VAL A 124 -7.46 -15.98 -2.37
CA VAL A 124 -8.71 -16.23 -1.64
C VAL A 124 -9.47 -14.92 -1.47
N TRP A 125 -10.53 -14.73 -2.27
CA TRP A 125 -11.31 -13.50 -2.24
C TRP A 125 -12.48 -13.55 -1.23
N PRO A 126 -12.79 -12.42 -0.57
CA PRO A 126 -13.85 -12.34 0.42
C PRO A 126 -15.24 -12.20 -0.22
N PRO A 127 -16.30 -12.71 0.42
CA PRO A 127 -17.65 -12.68 -0.15
C PRO A 127 -18.27 -11.29 -0.25
N TRP A 128 -17.67 -10.23 0.34
CA TRP A 128 -18.14 -8.87 0.12
C TRP A 128 -17.80 -8.38 -1.30
N ASP A 129 -16.80 -8.97 -1.97
CA ASP A 129 -16.45 -8.65 -3.36
C ASP A 129 -17.08 -9.57 -4.40
N LYS A 130 -17.98 -10.48 -3.98
CA LYS A 130 -18.59 -11.52 -4.84
C LYS A 130 -19.16 -10.99 -6.18
N VAL A 131 -19.58 -9.73 -6.24
CA VAL A 131 -20.12 -9.12 -7.46
C VAL A 131 -19.11 -9.07 -8.62
N ASN A 132 -17.81 -9.09 -8.33
CA ASN A 132 -16.74 -9.09 -9.33
C ASN A 132 -16.32 -10.51 -9.76
N HIS A 133 -16.98 -11.56 -9.25
CA HIS A 133 -16.59 -12.95 -9.46
C HIS A 133 -17.74 -13.79 -10.00
N ASP A 134 -17.55 -14.34 -11.21
CA ASP A 134 -18.53 -15.24 -11.83
C ASP A 134 -18.43 -16.68 -11.31
N ASN A 135 -17.22 -17.14 -10.99
CA ASN A 135 -16.97 -18.51 -10.54
C ASN A 135 -16.36 -18.52 -9.13
N PRO A 136 -16.79 -19.46 -8.26
CA PRO A 136 -16.27 -19.56 -6.90
C PRO A 136 -14.88 -20.21 -6.83
N HIS A 137 -14.41 -20.81 -7.91
CA HIS A 137 -13.05 -21.35 -8.05
C HIS A 137 -12.67 -21.43 -9.53
N ILE A 138 -11.56 -20.79 -9.88
CA ILE A 138 -10.93 -20.84 -11.20
C ILE A 138 -9.50 -21.34 -11.00
N THR A 139 -9.07 -22.27 -11.85
CA THR A 139 -7.67 -22.69 -11.94
C THR A 139 -7.17 -22.47 -13.37
N ALA A 140 -6.04 -21.78 -13.48
CA ALA A 140 -5.37 -21.47 -14.73
C ALA A 140 -3.92 -21.96 -14.67
N TYR A 141 -3.53 -22.76 -15.65
CA TYR A 141 -2.15 -23.16 -15.88
C TYR A 141 -1.50 -22.20 -16.85
N LEU A 142 -0.36 -21.65 -16.46
CA LEU A 142 0.34 -20.58 -17.16
C LEU A 142 1.69 -21.11 -17.68
N GLU A 143 1.93 -20.97 -18.98
CA GLU A 143 3.27 -21.01 -19.57
C GLU A 143 3.65 -19.57 -19.92
N ILE A 144 4.70 -19.01 -19.31
CA ILE A 144 5.08 -17.62 -19.52
C ILE A 144 6.36 -17.54 -20.36
N GLY A 145 6.38 -16.61 -21.29
CA GLY A 145 7.50 -16.33 -22.16
C GLY A 145 7.58 -14.86 -22.52
N SER A 146 8.46 -14.57 -23.47
CA SER A 146 8.60 -13.23 -24.02
C SER A 146 8.75 -13.26 -25.53
N THR A 147 8.47 -12.13 -26.16
CA THR A 147 8.69 -11.90 -27.58
C THR A 147 9.12 -10.45 -27.78
N VAL A 148 9.65 -10.12 -28.95
CA VAL A 148 9.97 -8.73 -29.31
C VAL A 148 8.98 -8.27 -30.37
N LYS A 149 8.36 -7.11 -30.16
CA LYS A 149 7.43 -6.50 -31.11
C LYS A 149 7.85 -5.07 -31.45
N LEU A 150 7.52 -4.63 -32.65
CA LEU A 150 7.74 -3.26 -33.09
C LEU A 150 6.54 -2.40 -32.72
N LEU A 151 6.79 -1.27 -32.06
CA LEU A 151 5.76 -0.28 -31.78
C LEU A 151 5.26 0.35 -33.11
N PRO A 152 3.95 0.31 -33.41
CA PRO A 152 3.44 0.80 -34.70
C PRO A 152 3.73 2.27 -35.00
N LYS A 153 3.83 3.11 -33.95
CA LYS A 153 3.98 4.56 -34.08
C LYS A 153 5.45 5.02 -34.13
N THR A 154 6.36 4.30 -33.50
CA THR A 154 7.76 4.73 -33.34
C THR A 154 8.74 3.81 -34.08
N GLY A 155 8.32 2.61 -34.49
CA GLY A 155 9.21 1.59 -35.05
C GLY A 155 10.24 1.04 -34.06
N GLN A 156 10.09 1.36 -32.77
CA GLN A 156 11.00 0.88 -31.73
C GLN A 156 10.64 -0.56 -31.33
N GLU A 157 11.66 -1.40 -31.19
CA GLU A 157 11.52 -2.73 -30.63
C GLU A 157 11.28 -2.67 -29.12
N VAL A 158 10.29 -3.41 -28.65
CA VAL A 158 9.95 -3.54 -27.23
C VAL A 158 9.80 -5.01 -26.85
N LEU A 159 10.27 -5.34 -25.65
CA LEU A 159 10.08 -6.66 -25.07
C LEU A 159 8.65 -6.80 -24.54
N VAL A 160 8.00 -7.87 -24.96
CA VAL A 160 6.61 -8.17 -24.65
C VAL A 160 6.56 -9.47 -23.88
N LEU A 161 5.90 -9.45 -22.72
CA LEU A 161 5.57 -10.67 -21.98
C LEU A 161 4.37 -11.34 -22.64
N CYS A 162 4.40 -12.66 -22.74
CA CYS A 162 3.30 -13.45 -23.27
C CYS A 162 3.04 -14.65 -22.37
N ALA A 163 1.77 -15.03 -22.24
CA ALA A 163 1.36 -16.21 -21.49
C ALA A 163 0.40 -17.06 -22.30
N CYS A 164 0.62 -18.38 -22.31
CA CYS A 164 -0.41 -19.33 -22.68
C CYS A 164 -1.15 -19.78 -21.43
N VAL A 165 -2.45 -19.57 -21.43
CA VAL A 165 -3.35 -19.91 -20.34
C VAL A 165 -4.15 -21.14 -20.74
N THR A 166 -4.17 -22.16 -19.89
CA THR A 166 -5.08 -23.30 -20.00
C THR A 166 -5.94 -23.35 -18.75
N THR A 167 -7.26 -23.21 -18.91
CA THR A 167 -8.23 -23.31 -17.82
C THR A 167 -8.84 -24.71 -17.77
N LEU A 168 -9.38 -25.11 -16.62
CA LEU A 168 -10.11 -26.39 -16.49
C LEU A 168 -11.43 -26.44 -17.29
N ILE A 169 -11.91 -25.30 -17.79
CA ILE A 169 -13.15 -25.16 -18.58
C ILE A 169 -12.83 -25.02 -20.09
N ASP A 170 -11.74 -25.66 -20.54
CA ASP A 170 -11.33 -25.85 -21.94
C ASP A 170 -11.02 -24.61 -22.78
N LYS A 171 -10.83 -23.43 -22.18
CA LYS A 171 -10.24 -22.28 -22.90
C LYS A 171 -8.72 -22.36 -22.81
N LYS A 172 -8.10 -22.70 -23.95
CA LYS A 172 -6.66 -22.58 -24.18
C LYS A 172 -6.40 -21.43 -25.16
N GLY A 173 -5.58 -20.48 -24.75
CA GLY A 173 -5.21 -19.34 -25.57
C GLY A 173 -3.89 -18.74 -25.11
N CYS A 174 -3.18 -18.07 -26.02
CA CYS A 174 -1.96 -17.36 -25.68
C CYS A 174 -2.16 -15.87 -25.95
N TYR A 175 -1.69 -15.03 -25.04
CA TYR A 175 -1.96 -13.59 -25.03
C TYR A 175 -0.70 -12.81 -24.67
N MET A 176 -0.58 -11.60 -25.19
CA MET A 176 0.40 -10.62 -24.70
C MET A 176 -0.09 -10.03 -23.38
N MET A 177 0.81 -9.90 -22.39
CA MET A 177 0.47 -9.47 -21.02
C MET A 177 0.71 -7.97 -20.78
N ASN A 178 1.81 -7.40 -21.28
CA ASN A 178 2.23 -6.02 -20.99
C ASN A 178 2.00 -5.04 -22.16
N TYR A 179 1.13 -5.37 -23.11
CA TYR A 179 0.89 -4.57 -24.33
C TYR A 179 -0.52 -3.95 -24.39
N THR A 180 -1.33 -4.19 -23.36
CA THR A 180 -2.74 -3.76 -23.26
C THR A 180 -2.88 -2.23 -23.23
N SER A 181 -1.93 -1.52 -22.60
CA SER A 181 -1.90 -0.05 -22.52
C SER A 181 -1.60 0.66 -23.84
N ILE A 182 -1.04 -0.03 -24.85
CA ILE A 182 -0.71 0.54 -26.16
C ILE A 182 -1.91 0.46 -27.12
N TYR A 183 -2.77 -0.55 -26.96
CA TYR A 183 -3.91 -0.80 -27.84
C TYR A 183 -5.29 -0.67 -27.19
N ASN A 184 -5.38 -0.37 -25.89
CA ASN A 184 -6.65 -0.34 -25.14
C ASN A 184 -7.45 -1.66 -25.25
N GLU A 185 -6.76 -2.80 -25.28
CA GLU A 185 -7.36 -4.13 -25.30
C GLU A 185 -6.76 -4.97 -24.19
N ASP A 186 -7.60 -5.60 -23.35
CA ASP A 186 -7.16 -6.35 -22.16
C ASP A 186 -6.45 -7.67 -22.51
N PHE A 187 -6.71 -8.24 -23.70
CA PHE A 187 -6.13 -9.50 -24.14
C PHE A 187 -5.84 -9.48 -25.64
N ILE A 188 -4.56 -9.36 -26.00
CA ILE A 188 -4.14 -9.40 -27.41
C ILE A 188 -3.67 -10.82 -27.72
N PRO A 189 -4.41 -11.59 -28.54
CA PRO A 189 -4.03 -12.96 -28.86
C PRO A 189 -2.69 -13.00 -29.59
N ILE A 190 -1.88 -14.01 -29.28
CA ILE A 190 -0.62 -14.30 -29.98
C ILE A 190 -0.56 -15.80 -30.26
N LYS A 191 0.06 -16.21 -31.38
CA LYS A 191 0.30 -17.63 -31.62
C LYS A 191 1.35 -18.16 -30.66
N LYS A 192 1.20 -19.42 -30.24
CA LYS A 192 2.13 -20.05 -29.28
C LYS A 192 3.58 -20.01 -29.77
N ASP A 193 3.83 -20.25 -31.05
CA ASP A 193 5.16 -20.26 -31.67
C ASP A 193 5.82 -18.88 -31.77
N GLU A 194 5.07 -17.78 -31.61
CA GLU A 194 5.61 -16.42 -31.57
C GLU A 194 6.08 -16.01 -30.16
N CYS A 195 5.80 -16.82 -29.13
CA CYS A 195 6.20 -16.59 -27.75
C CYS A 195 7.37 -17.51 -27.38
N SER A 196 8.51 -16.92 -26.99
CA SER A 196 9.67 -17.68 -26.53
C SER A 196 9.49 -18.02 -25.05
N PHE A 197 9.00 -19.23 -24.77
CA PHE A 197 8.78 -19.69 -23.39
C PHE A 197 10.09 -20.00 -22.68
N SER A 198 10.18 -19.56 -21.42
CA SER A 198 11.22 -20.05 -20.52
C SER A 198 10.82 -21.43 -20.00
N GLN A 199 11.68 -22.43 -20.16
CA GLN A 199 11.40 -23.80 -19.69
C GLN A 199 11.17 -23.88 -18.17
N ASN A 200 11.62 -22.87 -17.42
CA ASN A 200 11.56 -22.86 -15.95
C ASN A 200 10.38 -22.04 -15.40
N ILE A 201 9.65 -21.29 -16.23
CA ILE A 201 8.61 -20.35 -15.78
C ILE A 201 7.25 -20.81 -16.27
N THR A 202 6.77 -21.86 -15.62
CA THR A 202 5.35 -22.25 -15.63
C THR A 202 4.76 -22.02 -14.26
N GLY A 203 3.46 -21.75 -14.18
CA GLY A 203 2.80 -21.50 -12.91
C GLY A 203 1.33 -21.91 -12.89
N ILE A 204 0.78 -21.93 -11.69
CA ILE A 204 -0.64 -22.17 -11.45
C ILE A 204 -1.20 -20.90 -10.79
N TYR A 205 -2.20 -20.30 -11.42
CA TYR A 205 -3.00 -19.24 -10.82
C TYR A 205 -4.34 -19.84 -10.40
N GLU A 206 -4.73 -19.59 -9.15
CA GLU A 206 -6.03 -19.94 -8.63
C GLU A 206 -6.71 -18.72 -8.03
N GLU A 207 -7.95 -18.51 -8.42
CA GLU A 207 -8.85 -17.54 -7.82
C GLU A 207 -9.97 -18.34 -7.17
N ILE A 208 -10.20 -18.13 -5.88
CA ILE A 208 -11.14 -18.96 -5.13
C ILE A 208 -11.87 -18.17 -4.06
N SER A 209 -13.17 -18.38 -3.98
CA SER A 209 -13.97 -17.82 -2.89
C SER A 209 -13.53 -18.39 -1.55
N GLU A 210 -13.55 -17.54 -0.52
CA GLU A 210 -13.27 -17.94 0.86
C GLU A 210 -14.07 -19.19 1.31
N GLY A 211 -15.32 -19.31 0.85
CA GLY A 211 -16.18 -20.46 1.13
C GLY A 211 -15.66 -21.77 0.56
N GLU A 212 -15.24 -21.78 -0.70
CA GLU A 212 -14.67 -22.98 -1.35
C GLU A 212 -13.26 -23.28 -0.83
N ALA A 213 -12.44 -22.26 -0.59
CA ALA A 213 -11.10 -22.43 0.00
C ALA A 213 -11.17 -23.17 1.35
N ILE A 214 -12.10 -22.81 2.24
CA ILE A 214 -12.31 -23.52 3.51
C ILE A 214 -12.69 -24.98 3.29
N LYS A 215 -13.54 -25.29 2.31
CA LYS A 215 -13.95 -26.67 2.01
C LYS A 215 -12.76 -27.49 1.51
N LEU A 216 -12.00 -26.94 0.56
CA LEU A 216 -10.85 -27.59 -0.04
C LEU A 216 -9.72 -27.82 0.97
N LEU A 217 -9.40 -26.83 1.81
CA LEU A 217 -8.43 -26.96 2.89
C LEU A 217 -8.83 -28.04 3.90
N LYS A 218 -10.11 -28.12 4.28
CA LYS A 218 -10.63 -29.17 5.17
C LYS A 218 -10.60 -30.56 4.57
N SER A 219 -10.72 -30.68 3.25
CA SER A 219 -10.59 -31.96 2.54
C SER A 219 -9.17 -32.52 2.59
N GLY A 220 -8.16 -31.65 2.79
CA GLY A 220 -6.76 -32.00 2.85
C GLY A 220 -6.08 -32.26 1.50
N ASN A 221 -6.83 -32.20 0.38
CA ASN A 221 -6.33 -32.59 -0.94
C ASN A 221 -5.93 -31.42 -1.85
N TRP A 222 -6.02 -30.17 -1.37
CA TRP A 222 -5.83 -28.99 -2.22
C TRP A 222 -4.44 -28.37 -2.11
N ILE A 223 -3.94 -28.20 -0.89
CA ILE A 223 -2.54 -27.88 -0.61
C ILE A 223 -1.91 -29.14 -0.02
N ALA A 224 -0.90 -29.66 -0.71
CA ALA A 224 -0.31 -30.93 -0.35
C ALA A 224 0.48 -30.82 0.97
N PRO A 225 0.49 -31.86 1.82
CA PRO A 225 1.39 -31.88 2.98
C PRO A 225 2.84 -31.68 2.54
N GLY A 226 3.52 -30.68 3.12
CA GLY A 226 4.92 -30.36 2.82
C GLY A 226 5.14 -29.41 1.63
N GLU A 227 4.07 -28.91 1.00
CA GLU A 227 4.17 -27.82 0.03
C GLU A 227 4.78 -26.56 0.70
N ASN A 228 5.69 -25.87 0.02
CA ASN A 228 6.37 -24.71 0.58
C ASN A 228 5.48 -23.47 0.47
N VAL A 229 4.67 -23.25 1.51
CA VAL A 229 3.67 -22.18 1.53
C VAL A 229 4.20 -20.93 2.22
N ILE A 230 4.08 -19.78 1.55
CA ILE A 230 4.01 -18.47 2.20
C ILE A 230 2.53 -18.12 2.35
N LEU A 231 2.14 -17.73 3.56
CA LEU A 231 0.82 -17.18 3.82
C LEU A 231 0.92 -15.66 3.77
N ASP A 232 0.22 -15.05 2.83
CA ASP A 232 0.21 -13.61 2.59
C ASP A 232 -1.21 -13.08 2.87
N VAL A 233 -1.33 -12.09 3.74
CA VAL A 233 -2.63 -11.60 4.23
C VAL A 233 -2.70 -10.09 4.11
N ASP A 234 -3.60 -9.58 3.28
CA ASP A 234 -3.98 -8.17 3.35
C ASP A 234 -5.09 -7.97 4.39
N GLU A 235 -4.97 -6.90 5.17
CA GLU A 235 -6.03 -6.39 6.04
C GLU A 235 -7.29 -6.01 5.27
N ASP A 236 -7.18 -5.66 3.99
CA ASP A 236 -8.33 -5.29 3.17
C ASP A 236 -9.30 -6.44 2.86
N TYR A 237 -8.91 -7.70 3.13
CA TYR A 237 -9.79 -8.87 3.16
C TYR A 237 -11.05 -8.63 4.02
N TYR A 238 -10.96 -7.73 5.00
CA TYR A 238 -12.08 -7.36 5.87
C TYR A 238 -13.02 -6.32 5.25
N GLY A 239 -12.56 -5.51 4.30
CA GLY A 239 -13.36 -4.54 3.57
C GLY A 239 -12.51 -3.47 2.89
N CYS A 240 -13.17 -2.63 2.09
CA CYS A 240 -12.53 -1.56 1.33
C CYS A 240 -13.27 -0.21 1.49
N GLU A 241 -12.60 0.85 1.97
CA GLU A 241 -13.21 2.18 2.18
C GLU A 241 -12.52 3.32 1.42
N SER A 242 -13.27 4.05 0.57
CA SER A 242 -12.76 5.30 0.03
C SER A 242 -12.79 6.43 1.07
N VAL A 243 -11.60 6.81 1.55
CA VAL A 243 -11.40 7.96 2.45
C VAL A 243 -11.88 9.27 1.82
N PHE A 244 -11.76 9.38 0.50
CA PHE A 244 -12.27 10.50 -0.28
C PHE A 244 -13.77 10.74 -0.03
N THR A 245 -14.55 9.68 0.19
CA THR A 245 -15.99 9.77 0.47
C THR A 245 -16.28 10.56 1.74
N LYS A 246 -15.46 10.45 2.80
CA LYS A 246 -15.63 11.22 4.04
C LYS A 246 -15.40 12.71 3.80
N LEU A 247 -14.37 13.05 3.01
CA LEU A 247 -14.09 14.42 2.62
C LEU A 247 -15.22 15.00 1.77
N TYR A 248 -15.68 14.27 0.75
CA TYR A 248 -16.78 14.67 -0.12
C TYR A 248 -18.09 14.90 0.66
N LYS A 249 -18.49 13.94 1.51
CA LYS A 249 -19.71 14.04 2.34
C LYS A 249 -19.69 15.22 3.31
N SER A 250 -18.51 15.71 3.70
CA SER A 250 -18.38 16.90 4.55
C SER A 250 -18.70 18.22 3.83
N GLY A 251 -18.89 18.18 2.51
CA GLY A 251 -19.17 19.35 1.67
C GLY A 251 -17.95 20.24 1.44
N VAL A 252 -16.73 19.73 1.67
CA VAL A 252 -15.51 20.40 1.18
C VAL A 252 -15.56 20.39 -0.34
N LYS A 253 -15.48 21.57 -0.95
CA LYS A 253 -15.53 21.71 -2.41
C LYS A 253 -14.23 21.19 -3.03
N ASP A 254 -14.33 20.52 -4.17
CA ASP A 254 -13.20 19.93 -4.91
C ASP A 254 -12.08 20.96 -5.12
N PHE A 255 -12.42 22.17 -5.57
CA PHE A 255 -11.41 23.23 -5.77
C PHE A 255 -10.61 23.56 -4.48
N ILE A 256 -11.21 23.44 -3.29
CA ILE A 256 -10.48 23.68 -2.04
C ILE A 256 -9.57 22.50 -1.73
N ALA A 257 -10.07 21.28 -1.89
CA ALA A 257 -9.28 20.06 -1.68
C ALA A 257 -8.08 20.00 -2.64
N ASP A 258 -8.29 20.27 -3.93
CA ASP A 258 -7.26 20.28 -4.96
C ASP A 258 -6.20 21.36 -4.70
N ASN A 259 -6.63 22.58 -4.35
CA ASN A 259 -5.70 23.65 -3.98
C ASN A 259 -4.88 23.28 -2.74
N MET A 260 -5.49 22.66 -1.75
CA MET A 260 -4.77 22.20 -0.57
C MET A 260 -3.79 21.10 -0.92
N ALA A 261 -4.20 20.09 -1.71
CA ALA A 261 -3.31 19.02 -2.16
C ALA A 261 -2.11 19.56 -2.93
N ALA A 262 -2.32 20.52 -3.84
CA ALA A 262 -1.23 21.18 -4.56
C ALA A 262 -0.28 21.94 -3.63
N ILE A 263 -0.80 22.68 -2.64
CA ILE A 263 0.02 23.40 -1.65
C ILE A 263 0.82 22.41 -0.79
N ILE A 264 0.19 21.35 -0.30
CA ILE A 264 0.82 20.30 0.52
C ILE A 264 1.99 19.67 -0.26
N ASN A 265 1.75 19.28 -1.51
CA ASN A 265 2.77 18.64 -2.35
C ASN A 265 3.96 19.57 -2.64
N ASN A 266 3.73 20.87 -2.81
CA ASN A 266 4.81 21.83 -3.05
C ASN A 266 5.53 22.27 -1.76
N MET A 267 4.88 22.13 -0.60
CA MET A 267 5.44 22.54 0.69
C MET A 267 6.26 21.41 1.33
N PHE A 268 5.75 20.18 1.31
CA PHE A 268 6.33 19.05 2.04
C PHE A 268 6.93 17.99 1.11
N CYS A 269 8.21 17.68 1.32
CA CYS A 269 8.96 16.66 0.59
C CYS A 269 9.70 15.77 1.60
N SER A 270 9.05 14.69 2.03
CA SER A 270 9.68 13.70 2.91
C SER A 270 10.21 12.51 2.12
N TYR A 271 11.41 12.05 2.45
CA TYR A 271 11.98 10.81 1.89
C TYR A 271 11.90 9.62 2.84
N THR A 272 11.28 9.82 4.01
CA THR A 272 11.13 8.77 5.02
C THR A 272 9.74 8.82 5.63
N VAL A 273 9.32 7.72 6.22
CA VAL A 273 8.07 7.65 6.99
C VAL A 273 8.17 8.44 8.30
N ALA A 274 9.37 8.63 8.86
CA ALA A 274 9.57 9.52 10.00
C ALA A 274 9.26 10.98 9.64
N GLY A 275 9.79 11.47 8.52
CA GLY A 275 9.49 12.80 8.01
C GLY A 275 8.03 12.96 7.57
N GLU A 276 7.39 11.90 7.09
CA GLU A 276 5.94 11.89 6.83
C GLU A 276 5.13 12.15 8.10
N ILE A 277 5.43 11.42 9.19
CA ILE A 277 4.75 11.58 10.48
C ILE A 277 4.95 13.01 11.02
N ILE A 278 6.15 13.57 10.87
CA ILE A 278 6.44 14.95 11.26
C ILE A 278 5.60 15.94 10.45
N ALA A 279 5.50 15.75 9.13
CA ALA A 279 4.70 16.59 8.26
C ALA A 279 3.20 16.54 8.60
N ASP A 280 2.65 15.34 8.82
CA ASP A 280 1.24 15.16 9.19
C ASP A 280 0.92 15.78 10.56
N ASN A 281 1.84 15.64 11.52
CA ASN A 281 1.70 16.28 12.83
C ASN A 281 1.76 17.81 12.77
N PHE A 282 2.64 18.37 11.96
CA PHE A 282 2.68 19.81 11.72
C PHE A 282 1.38 20.29 11.06
N TYR A 283 0.94 19.63 9.99
CA TYR A 283 -0.31 19.93 9.30
C TYR A 283 -1.51 19.90 10.26
N ASN A 284 -1.62 18.85 11.09
CA ASN A 284 -2.69 18.73 12.08
C ASN A 284 -2.61 19.80 13.17
N SER A 285 -1.42 20.20 13.59
CA SER A 285 -1.22 21.30 14.55
C SER A 285 -1.73 22.63 13.97
N VAL A 286 -1.47 22.89 12.70
CA VAL A 286 -2.01 24.06 11.99
C VAL A 286 -3.55 24.02 11.92
N ILE A 287 -4.15 22.87 11.64
CA ILE A 287 -5.62 22.72 11.69
C ILE A 287 -6.16 23.01 13.09
N LYS A 288 -5.52 22.47 14.14
CA LYS A 288 -5.94 22.67 15.54
C LYS A 288 -5.94 24.16 15.92
N ILE A 289 -4.95 24.94 15.46
CA ILE A 289 -4.91 26.40 15.65
C ILE A 289 -6.13 27.08 15.00
N VAL A 290 -6.40 26.79 13.72
CA VAL A 290 -7.54 27.38 13.00
C VAL A 290 -8.87 26.97 13.62
N LEU A 291 -8.99 25.72 14.05
CA LEU A 291 -10.17 25.17 14.71
C LEU A 291 -10.42 25.85 16.06
N ALA A 292 -9.39 26.06 16.87
CA ALA A 292 -9.49 26.78 18.14
C ALA A 292 -9.96 28.22 17.93
N ALA A 293 -9.32 28.97 17.02
CA ALA A 293 -9.68 30.35 16.71
C ALA A 293 -11.13 30.48 16.21
N LYS A 294 -11.59 29.56 15.36
CA LYS A 294 -13.00 29.53 14.88
C LYS A 294 -13.98 29.20 15.99
N THR A 295 -13.63 28.28 16.86
CA THR A 295 -14.48 27.86 17.98
C THR A 295 -14.67 29.02 18.96
N GLU A 296 -13.59 29.70 19.31
CA GLU A 296 -13.62 30.90 20.16
C GLU A 296 -14.50 32.01 19.56
N MET A 297 -14.30 32.31 18.27
CA MET A 297 -15.10 33.30 17.54
C MET A 297 -16.60 32.99 17.59
N LEU A 298 -16.98 31.73 17.38
CA LEU A 298 -18.38 31.29 17.39
C LEU A 298 -18.98 31.27 18.81
N ASN A 299 -18.21 30.83 19.81
CA ASN A 299 -18.64 30.80 21.20
C ASN A 299 -18.87 32.20 21.74
N CYS A 300 -18.00 33.16 21.42
CA CYS A 300 -18.20 34.56 21.76
C CYS A 300 -19.56 35.07 21.23
N ARG A 301 -19.83 34.86 19.94
CA ARG A 301 -21.09 35.33 19.31
C ARG A 301 -22.36 34.66 19.86
N ARG A 302 -22.26 33.41 20.33
CA ARG A 302 -23.38 32.64 20.91
C ARG A 302 -23.65 33.00 22.36
N SER A 303 -22.62 33.24 23.16
CA SER A 303 -22.72 33.48 24.61
C SER A 303 -23.17 34.91 24.96
N THR A 304 -22.94 35.87 24.08
CA THR A 304 -23.33 37.27 24.32
C THR A 304 -24.76 37.52 23.83
N HIS A 305 -25.72 37.75 24.75
CA HIS A 305 -27.06 38.25 24.40
C HIS A 305 -27.09 39.77 24.15
N ASP A 306 -26.04 40.48 24.59
CA ASP A 306 -25.84 41.91 24.40
C ASP A 306 -25.18 42.21 23.03
N LEU A 307 -25.82 43.08 22.24
CA LEU A 307 -25.35 43.55 20.94
C LEU A 307 -23.99 44.27 21.01
N VAL A 308 -23.71 44.97 22.10
CA VAL A 308 -22.43 45.68 22.32
C VAL A 308 -21.29 44.69 22.56
N LEU A 309 -21.54 43.61 23.30
CA LEU A 309 -20.57 42.54 23.53
C LEU A 309 -20.36 41.67 22.28
N LYS A 310 -21.40 41.43 21.47
CA LYS A 310 -21.27 40.78 20.15
C LYS A 310 -20.32 41.53 19.21
N ASN A 311 -20.35 42.87 19.23
CA ASN A 311 -19.48 43.72 18.41
C ASN A 311 -18.01 43.69 18.86
N LYS A 312 -17.71 43.17 20.05
CA LYS A 312 -16.34 42.92 20.53
C LYS A 312 -15.80 41.55 20.12
N CYS A 313 -16.65 40.64 19.65
CA CYS A 313 -16.21 39.34 19.17
C CYS A 313 -15.39 39.46 17.89
N THR A 314 -14.39 38.60 17.74
CA THR A 314 -13.55 38.51 16.56
C THR A 314 -14.41 38.40 15.29
N THR A 315 -14.12 39.24 14.31
CA THR A 315 -14.70 39.15 12.98
C THR A 315 -13.97 38.09 12.16
N TYR A 316 -14.59 37.62 11.07
CA TYR A 316 -13.92 36.69 10.16
C TYR A 316 -12.61 37.28 9.60
N VAL A 317 -12.59 38.58 9.30
CA VAL A 317 -11.41 39.31 8.83
C VAL A 317 -10.31 39.33 9.88
N GLN A 318 -10.64 39.65 11.14
CA GLN A 318 -9.69 39.63 12.24
C GLN A 318 -9.17 38.21 12.53
N LEU A 319 -10.03 37.18 12.45
CA LEU A 319 -9.61 35.79 12.60
C LEU A 319 -8.56 35.43 11.53
N GLN A 320 -8.82 35.80 10.27
CA GLN A 320 -7.89 35.55 9.19
C GLN A 320 -6.55 36.27 9.40
N GLN A 321 -6.59 37.54 9.83
CA GLN A 321 -5.38 38.31 10.16
C GLN A 321 -4.60 37.69 11.32
N ASN A 322 -5.28 37.34 12.42
CA ASN A 322 -4.64 36.74 13.59
C ASN A 322 -3.93 35.43 13.24
N VAL A 323 -4.59 34.57 12.46
CA VAL A 323 -4.00 33.30 12.00
C VAL A 323 -2.81 33.55 11.05
N PHE A 324 -2.88 34.55 10.17
CA PHE A 324 -1.77 34.86 9.25
C PHE A 324 -0.58 35.50 9.97
N ASN A 325 -0.80 36.21 11.07
CA ASN A 325 0.29 36.76 11.88
C ASN A 325 1.16 35.67 12.54
N MET A 326 0.65 34.42 12.63
CA MET A 326 1.40 33.28 13.15
C MET A 326 2.33 32.62 12.11
N ILE A 327 2.28 33.04 10.84
CA ILE A 327 3.07 32.43 9.75
C ILE A 327 4.58 32.41 10.06
N PRO A 328 5.22 33.49 10.56
CA PRO A 328 6.65 33.46 10.86
C PRO A 328 7.00 32.40 11.91
N ASP A 329 6.24 32.32 13.00
CA ASP A 329 6.47 31.37 14.08
C ASP A 329 6.25 29.92 13.62
N LEU A 330 5.21 29.69 12.80
CA LEU A 330 4.94 28.39 12.21
C LEU A 330 6.02 27.96 11.21
N ALA A 331 6.47 28.88 10.36
CA ALA A 331 7.55 28.65 9.41
C ALA A 331 8.88 28.35 10.11
N GLU A 332 9.13 28.98 11.27
CA GLU A 332 10.30 28.67 12.08
C GLU A 332 10.16 27.32 12.80
N SER A 333 8.97 27.02 13.33
CA SER A 333 8.73 25.75 14.04
C SER A 333 8.98 24.52 13.17
N VAL A 334 8.64 24.58 11.87
CA VAL A 334 8.84 23.45 10.95
C VAL A 334 10.30 23.23 10.57
N LYS A 335 11.16 24.25 10.67
CA LYS A 335 12.60 24.11 10.43
C LYS A 335 13.33 23.46 11.60
N ASN A 336 12.77 23.56 12.80
CA ASN A 336 13.40 23.04 14.03
C ASN A 336 13.24 21.53 14.20
N TYR A 337 12.55 20.84 13.29
CA TYR A 337 12.53 19.40 13.26
C TYR A 337 13.89 18.82 12.88
N LYS A 338 14.23 17.67 13.48
CA LYS A 338 15.50 16.97 13.22
C LYS A 338 15.65 16.54 11.76
N GLU A 339 14.54 16.25 11.10
CA GLU A 339 14.46 15.89 9.69
C GLU A 339 13.78 17.03 8.93
N SER A 340 14.41 17.50 7.85
CA SER A 340 13.83 18.52 6.99
C SER A 340 12.70 17.91 6.17
N ILE A 341 11.48 18.35 6.43
CA ILE A 341 10.29 17.92 5.70
C ILE A 341 9.88 18.89 4.59
N LEU A 342 10.55 20.02 4.44
CA LEU A 342 10.21 21.05 3.46
C LEU A 342 10.85 20.78 2.11
N CYS A 343 10.12 21.06 1.02
CA CYS A 343 10.65 20.96 -0.34
C CYS A 343 11.65 22.06 -0.68
N SER A 344 11.56 23.22 -0.03
CA SER A 344 12.39 24.39 -0.29
C SER A 344 13.06 24.89 0.98
N ASP A 345 14.35 25.22 0.89
CA ASP A 345 15.08 25.92 1.95
C ASP A 345 14.80 27.45 1.92
N ASN A 346 13.97 27.93 0.97
CA ASN A 346 13.64 29.36 0.84
C ASN A 346 12.43 29.74 1.71
N ASP A 347 12.69 30.55 2.72
CA ASP A 347 11.68 31.04 3.66
C ASP A 347 10.50 31.73 2.99
N GLN A 348 10.74 32.60 2.01
CA GLN A 348 9.66 33.33 1.34
C GLN A 348 8.71 32.38 0.62
N ILE A 349 9.24 31.33 0.01
CA ILE A 349 8.43 30.28 -0.65
C ILE A 349 7.59 29.54 0.39
N ASN A 350 8.20 29.12 1.50
CA ASN A 350 7.50 28.41 2.57
C ASN A 350 6.40 29.28 3.23
N HIS A 351 6.65 30.59 3.39
CA HIS A 351 5.65 31.55 3.89
C HIS A 351 4.44 31.65 2.94
N ILE A 352 4.69 31.69 1.62
CA ILE A 352 3.62 31.74 0.61
C ILE A 352 2.75 30.48 0.68
N PHE A 353 3.36 29.29 0.75
CA PHE A 353 2.61 28.04 0.86
C PHE A 353 1.82 27.95 2.15
N LEU A 354 2.42 28.30 3.28
CA LEU A 354 1.71 28.32 4.57
C LEU A 354 0.54 29.32 4.56
N GLN A 355 0.74 30.51 3.99
CA GLN A 355 -0.34 31.49 3.82
C GLN A 355 -1.47 30.92 2.96
N GLY A 356 -1.15 30.25 1.86
CA GLY A 356 -2.12 29.59 0.99
C GLY A 356 -2.90 28.50 1.74
N LEU A 357 -2.20 27.68 2.54
CA LEU A 357 -2.80 26.62 3.34
C LEU A 357 -3.79 27.19 4.37
N LEU A 358 -3.35 28.16 5.17
CA LEU A 358 -4.17 28.85 6.16
C LEU A 358 -5.38 29.55 5.51
N ARG A 359 -5.20 30.18 4.35
CA ARG A 359 -6.29 30.83 3.60
C ARG A 359 -7.38 29.83 3.22
N ASN A 360 -7.02 28.60 2.84
CA ASN A 360 -8.00 27.56 2.54
C ASN A 360 -8.67 27.05 3.82
N MET A 361 -7.91 26.74 4.87
CA MET A 361 -8.45 26.26 6.15
C MET A 361 -9.43 27.26 6.81
N VAL A 362 -9.12 28.56 6.77
CA VAL A 362 -10.00 29.60 7.34
C VAL A 362 -11.35 29.69 6.62
N LYS A 363 -11.46 29.28 5.35
CA LYS A 363 -12.74 29.25 4.63
C LYS A 363 -13.66 28.10 5.06
N LEU A 364 -13.11 27.06 5.68
CA LEU A 364 -13.84 25.84 6.01
C LEU A 364 -14.63 25.96 7.31
N THR A 365 -15.70 25.19 7.44
CA THR A 365 -16.48 25.09 8.68
C THR A 365 -15.75 24.24 9.74
N ILE A 366 -16.17 24.32 11.00
CA ILE A 366 -15.61 23.47 12.06
C ILE A 366 -15.74 21.97 11.74
N PRO A 367 -16.91 21.45 11.31
CA PRO A 367 -17.01 20.05 10.91
C PRO A 367 -16.06 19.66 9.79
N GLN A 368 -15.89 20.51 8.77
CA GLN A 368 -14.97 20.27 7.66
C GLN A 368 -13.51 20.24 8.09
N LEU A 369 -13.10 21.13 9.00
CA LEU A 369 -11.75 21.11 9.57
C LEU A 369 -11.48 19.85 10.39
N LYS A 370 -12.48 19.35 11.14
CA LYS A 370 -12.37 18.08 11.86
C LYS A 370 -12.20 16.90 10.90
N VAL A 371 -12.92 16.90 9.79
CA VAL A 371 -12.76 15.88 8.73
C VAL A 371 -11.35 15.97 8.12
N LEU A 372 -10.85 17.16 7.81
CA LEU A 372 -9.49 17.31 7.29
C LEU A 372 -8.40 16.86 8.26
N ALA A 373 -8.55 17.13 9.57
CA ALA A 373 -7.64 16.60 10.59
C ALA A 373 -7.71 15.06 10.64
N ASN A 374 -8.90 14.49 10.52
CA ASN A 374 -9.08 13.04 10.47
C ASN A 374 -8.55 12.41 9.16
N VAL A 375 -8.56 13.13 8.04
CA VAL A 375 -7.95 12.68 6.78
C VAL A 375 -6.43 12.77 6.84
N GLY A 376 -5.87 13.83 7.44
CA GLY A 376 -4.42 14.03 7.53
C GLY A 376 -3.75 14.20 6.16
N ILE A 377 -2.42 14.21 6.17
CA ILE A 377 -1.58 14.14 4.98
C ILE A 377 -0.63 12.93 5.06
N CYS A 378 -0.30 12.37 3.91
CA CYS A 378 0.63 11.25 3.81
C CYS A 378 1.38 11.30 2.48
N LEU A 379 2.48 10.57 2.40
CA LEU A 379 3.16 10.23 1.18
C LEU A 379 2.21 9.44 0.29
N SER A 380 2.24 9.77 -1.00
CA SER A 380 1.37 9.13 -1.98
C SER A 380 1.64 7.63 -2.06
N ILE A 381 2.91 7.24 -1.97
CA ILE A 381 3.41 5.86 -1.98
C ILE A 381 4.58 5.70 -1.00
N SER A 382 4.97 4.48 -0.65
CA SER A 382 6.07 4.17 0.25
C SER A 382 7.41 4.66 -0.30
N PRO A 383 8.31 5.18 0.56
CA PRO A 383 9.69 5.48 0.18
C PRO A 383 10.50 4.32 -0.40
N ARG A 384 10.02 3.08 -0.26
CA ARG A 384 10.67 1.88 -0.78
C ARG A 384 10.31 1.54 -2.23
N THR A 385 9.35 2.22 -2.81
CA THR A 385 8.94 1.97 -4.19
C THR A 385 10.05 2.33 -5.18
N LEU A 386 10.16 1.55 -6.26
CA LEU A 386 11.04 1.85 -7.38
C LEU A 386 10.77 3.26 -7.93
N ASP A 387 11.84 4.02 -8.19
CA ASP A 387 11.79 5.42 -8.66
C ASP A 387 11.01 6.38 -7.76
N TYR A 388 10.90 6.06 -6.47
CA TYR A 388 10.23 6.90 -5.49
C TYR A 388 10.63 8.38 -5.61
N GLN A 389 9.62 9.23 -5.74
CA GLN A 389 9.72 10.67 -5.62
C GLN A 389 8.79 11.13 -4.49
N PRO A 390 9.25 12.03 -3.62
CA PRO A 390 8.44 12.47 -2.51
C PRO A 390 7.25 13.27 -3.02
N GLU A 391 6.05 12.77 -2.75
CA GLU A 391 4.80 13.45 -3.06
C GLU A 391 3.89 13.36 -1.84
N MET A 392 3.83 14.45 -1.07
CA MET A 392 2.91 14.56 0.06
C MET A 392 1.56 15.07 -0.45
N ARG A 393 0.47 14.46 0.02
CA ARG A 393 -0.90 14.86 -0.36
C ARG A 393 -1.85 14.72 0.81
N LEU A 394 -3.08 15.22 0.65
CA LEU A 394 -4.18 14.77 1.51
C LEU A 394 -4.23 13.25 1.45
N CYS A 395 -4.33 12.60 2.61
CA CYS A 395 -4.26 11.15 2.66
C CYS A 395 -5.59 10.51 2.23
N THR A 396 -6.08 10.82 1.03
CA THR A 396 -7.36 10.37 0.48
C THR A 396 -7.26 9.08 -0.32
N SER A 397 -6.06 8.49 -0.37
CA SER A 397 -5.75 7.21 -0.99
C SER A 397 -5.75 7.17 -2.52
N TYR A 398 -5.40 6.03 -3.13
CA TYR A 398 -5.53 5.81 -4.59
C TYR A 398 -6.88 5.23 -4.98
N ASN A 399 -7.62 4.70 -4.02
CA ASN A 399 -8.93 4.12 -4.25
C ASN A 399 -10.05 5.19 -4.27
N LEU A 400 -10.38 5.63 -5.48
CA LEU A 400 -11.40 6.65 -5.74
C LEU A 400 -12.68 6.01 -6.30
N PRO A 401 -13.87 6.60 -6.07
CA PRO A 401 -15.14 6.05 -6.56
C PRO A 401 -15.20 5.72 -8.06
N ASN A 402 -14.43 6.43 -8.88
CA ASN A 402 -14.37 6.24 -10.34
C ASN A 402 -13.13 5.46 -10.80
N SER A 403 -12.32 4.95 -9.86
CA SER A 403 -11.03 4.30 -10.13
C SER A 403 -10.73 3.30 -8.99
N THR A 404 -11.57 2.26 -8.90
CA THR A 404 -11.40 1.11 -7.98
C THR A 404 -11.51 -0.18 -8.76
N THR A 405 -10.71 -1.17 -8.39
CA THR A 405 -10.77 -2.55 -8.90
C THR A 405 -11.66 -3.45 -8.05
N VAL A 406 -12.04 -2.99 -6.85
CA VAL A 406 -12.87 -3.75 -5.89
C VAL A 406 -14.11 -2.98 -5.46
N SER A 407 -15.07 -3.72 -4.91
CA SER A 407 -16.27 -3.16 -4.31
C SER A 407 -15.96 -2.41 -3.01
N PHE A 408 -16.51 -1.21 -2.83
CA PHE A 408 -16.44 -0.56 -1.53
C PHE A 408 -17.28 -1.32 -0.50
N HIS A 409 -16.66 -1.66 0.61
CA HIS A 409 -17.28 -2.34 1.74
C HIS A 409 -16.75 -1.75 3.06
N SER A 410 -17.60 -1.02 3.77
CA SER A 410 -17.36 -0.51 5.12
C SER A 410 -17.88 -1.51 6.16
N PRO A 411 -17.06 -2.43 6.70
CA PRO A 411 -17.55 -3.47 7.60
C PRO A 411 -17.89 -2.89 8.97
N SER A 412 -19.00 -3.37 9.54
CA SER A 412 -19.27 -3.19 10.97
C SER A 412 -18.31 -4.04 11.82
N THR A 413 -18.17 -3.69 13.11
CA THR A 413 -17.39 -4.50 14.07
C THR A 413 -17.85 -5.96 14.12
N LYS A 414 -19.16 -6.22 13.96
CA LYS A 414 -19.71 -7.59 13.91
C LYS A 414 -19.31 -8.33 12.64
N GLU A 415 -19.25 -7.63 11.50
CA GLU A 415 -18.76 -8.22 10.24
C GLU A 415 -17.27 -8.54 10.35
N ILE A 416 -16.46 -7.69 10.98
CA ILE A 416 -15.04 -7.97 11.26
C ILE A 416 -14.90 -9.22 12.14
N GLU A 417 -15.66 -9.32 13.23
CA GLU A 417 -15.65 -10.50 14.09
C GLU A 417 -16.10 -11.77 13.36
N HIS A 418 -17.10 -11.66 12.48
CA HIS A 418 -17.54 -12.77 11.65
C HIS A 418 -16.44 -13.20 10.68
N ARG A 419 -15.84 -12.25 9.96
CA ARG A 419 -14.74 -12.49 9.02
C ARG A 419 -13.50 -13.07 9.71
N THR A 420 -13.19 -12.62 10.92
CA THR A 420 -12.12 -13.19 11.76
C THR A 420 -12.32 -14.68 12.01
N LYS A 421 -13.56 -15.10 12.33
CA LYS A 421 -13.88 -16.53 12.50
C LYS A 421 -13.73 -17.31 11.21
N ARG A 422 -13.98 -16.68 10.06
CA ARG A 422 -13.78 -17.31 8.74
C ARG A 422 -12.29 -17.48 8.45
N LEU A 423 -11.48 -16.48 8.76
CA LEU A 423 -10.02 -16.55 8.68
C LEU A 423 -9.46 -17.68 9.57
N GLU A 424 -9.97 -17.82 10.80
CA GLU A 424 -9.61 -18.94 11.69
C GLU A 424 -9.94 -20.30 11.06
N LEU A 425 -11.08 -20.43 10.38
CA LEU A 425 -11.43 -21.66 9.67
C LEU A 425 -10.49 -21.94 8.49
N LEU A 426 -10.03 -20.92 7.76
CA LEU A 426 -9.01 -21.06 6.72
C LEU A 426 -7.71 -21.59 7.34
N PHE A 427 -7.25 -21.00 8.44
CA PHE A 427 -5.93 -21.30 9.01
C PHE A 427 -5.91 -22.57 9.88
N SER A 428 -7.06 -23.03 10.37
CA SER A 428 -7.18 -24.26 11.18
C SER A 428 -6.96 -25.57 10.42
N ALA A 429 -6.76 -25.51 9.10
CA ALA A 429 -6.60 -26.69 8.27
C ALA A 429 -5.29 -27.43 8.57
N LYS A 430 -5.38 -28.71 8.91
CA LYS A 430 -4.23 -29.53 9.36
C LYS A 430 -3.04 -29.56 8.39
N ASN A 431 -3.28 -29.40 7.09
CA ASN A 431 -2.24 -29.49 6.06
C ASN A 431 -1.62 -28.11 5.73
N LEU A 432 -2.18 -27.00 6.21
CA LEU A 432 -1.62 -25.68 5.99
C LEU A 432 -0.52 -25.42 7.03
N THR A 433 0.73 -25.50 6.58
CA THR A 433 1.91 -25.32 7.44
C THR A 433 2.84 -24.27 6.82
N PRO A 434 2.48 -22.97 6.91
CA PRO A 434 3.28 -21.91 6.30
C PRO A 434 4.67 -21.85 6.94
N LYS A 435 5.68 -21.56 6.12
CA LYS A 435 7.06 -21.34 6.58
C LYS A 435 7.37 -19.87 6.85
N PHE A 436 6.56 -19.00 6.26
CA PHE A 436 6.72 -17.57 6.33
C PHE A 436 5.34 -16.92 6.20
N ILE A 437 5.11 -15.84 6.96
CA ILE A 437 3.87 -15.09 6.92
C ILE A 437 4.17 -13.62 6.64
N THR A 438 3.44 -13.05 5.70
CA THR A 438 3.43 -11.61 5.42
C THR A 438 2.02 -11.06 5.66
N ILE A 439 1.97 -9.86 6.24
CA ILE A 439 0.75 -9.10 6.50
C ILE A 439 0.94 -7.71 5.93
N THR A 440 -0.04 -7.21 5.20
CA THR A 440 -0.02 -5.86 4.64
C THR A 440 -1.17 -5.06 5.21
N ARG A 441 -0.89 -3.82 5.58
CA ARG A 441 -1.91 -2.93 6.14
C ARG A 441 -2.81 -2.31 5.09
N SER A 442 -2.29 -1.94 3.92
CA SER A 442 -3.04 -1.28 2.82
C SER A 442 -3.87 -0.07 3.29
N VAL A 443 -3.35 0.68 4.27
CA VAL A 443 -4.00 1.88 4.83
C VAL A 443 -3.64 3.12 4.02
N ARG A 444 -2.39 3.19 3.54
CA ARG A 444 -1.85 4.27 2.71
C ARG A 444 -2.56 4.39 1.36
N ASP A 445 -2.66 3.28 0.64
CA ASP A 445 -3.28 3.18 -0.69
C ASP A 445 -4.82 3.14 -0.64
N GLY A 446 -5.38 2.90 0.56
CA GLY A 446 -6.76 3.16 0.96
C GLY A 446 -7.73 2.02 0.77
N TYR A 447 -7.24 0.80 0.79
CA TYR A 447 -8.12 -0.34 0.83
C TYR A 447 -8.60 -0.57 2.27
N THR A 448 -7.72 -0.71 3.25
CA THR A 448 -8.11 -1.07 4.61
C THR A 448 -8.95 0.01 5.34
N PRO A 449 -10.08 -0.35 5.98
CA PRO A 449 -10.92 0.57 6.74
C PRO A 449 -10.16 1.18 7.94
N ARG A 450 -9.70 2.42 7.76
CA ARG A 450 -8.83 3.16 8.70
C ARG A 450 -9.26 3.23 10.15
N GLU A 451 -10.57 3.28 10.42
CA GLU A 451 -11.09 3.33 11.79
C GLU A 451 -11.06 1.96 12.48
N GLN A 452 -10.94 0.89 11.69
CA GLN A 452 -10.95 -0.49 12.16
C GLN A 452 -9.60 -1.19 12.01
N SER A 453 -8.61 -0.58 11.32
CA SER A 453 -7.31 -1.22 11.02
C SER A 453 -6.63 -1.80 12.27
N PHE A 454 -6.59 -1.07 13.38
CA PHE A 454 -6.04 -1.60 14.64
C PHE A 454 -6.75 -2.88 15.12
N LYS A 455 -8.08 -2.95 15.00
CA LYS A 455 -8.84 -4.16 15.37
C LYS A 455 -8.56 -5.28 14.37
N ILE A 456 -8.53 -4.97 13.08
CA ILE A 456 -8.27 -5.94 12.00
C ILE A 456 -6.89 -6.58 12.17
N GLU A 457 -5.82 -5.78 12.27
CA GLU A 457 -4.46 -6.25 12.53
C GLU A 457 -4.41 -7.11 13.79
N SER A 458 -5.01 -6.63 14.90
CA SER A 458 -5.05 -7.35 16.16
C SER A 458 -5.73 -8.72 16.06
N ASP A 459 -6.81 -8.81 15.29
CA ASP A 459 -7.58 -10.02 15.10
C ASP A 459 -6.84 -11.01 14.18
N ILE A 460 -6.23 -10.55 13.09
CA ILE A 460 -5.34 -11.37 12.23
C ILE A 460 -4.21 -11.98 13.07
N MET A 461 -3.53 -11.15 13.88
CA MET A 461 -2.43 -11.61 14.74
C MET A 461 -2.88 -12.65 15.77
N LYS A 462 -4.09 -12.51 16.33
CA LYS A 462 -4.68 -13.52 17.24
C LYS A 462 -4.95 -14.83 16.50
N VAL A 463 -5.51 -14.76 15.30
CA VAL A 463 -5.81 -15.95 14.49
C VAL A 463 -4.52 -16.70 14.16
N ILE A 464 -3.49 -16.00 13.65
CA ILE A 464 -2.16 -16.57 13.37
C ILE A 464 -1.60 -17.27 14.60
N ARG A 465 -1.57 -16.58 15.76
CA ARG A 465 -1.06 -17.12 17.01
C ARG A 465 -1.79 -18.39 17.47
N SER A 466 -3.11 -18.46 17.24
CA SER A 466 -3.92 -19.60 17.66
C SER A 466 -3.86 -20.78 16.68
N SER A 467 -3.62 -20.50 15.40
CA SER A 467 -3.67 -21.50 14.32
C SER A 467 -2.31 -22.16 14.06
N PHE A 468 -1.21 -21.47 14.33
CA PHE A 468 0.13 -21.98 14.00
C PHE A 468 1.02 -22.11 15.24
N LEU A 469 1.35 -23.36 15.60
CA LEU A 469 2.17 -23.69 16.78
C LEU A 469 3.59 -23.09 16.74
N GLY A 470 4.13 -22.83 15.54
CA GLY A 470 5.45 -22.23 15.34
C GLY A 470 5.49 -20.70 15.51
N PHE A 471 4.36 -20.07 15.83
CA PHE A 471 4.32 -18.63 16.07
C PHE A 471 4.88 -18.28 17.45
N GLU A 472 5.81 -17.33 17.48
CA GLU A 472 6.31 -16.71 18.71
C GLU A 472 6.26 -15.18 18.59
N LYS A 473 5.98 -14.47 19.69
CA LYS A 473 5.76 -13.02 19.65
C LYS A 473 7.00 -12.22 19.23
N ASP A 474 8.18 -12.72 19.55
CA ASP A 474 9.48 -12.14 19.18
C ASP A 474 9.87 -12.39 17.71
N MET A 475 9.07 -13.18 16.98
CA MET A 475 9.24 -13.46 15.55
C MET A 475 8.40 -12.53 14.65
N VAL A 476 7.69 -11.57 15.26
CA VAL A 476 6.94 -10.54 14.54
C VAL A 476 7.85 -9.35 14.29
N HIS A 477 8.00 -8.98 13.03
CA HIS A 477 8.72 -7.80 12.60
C HIS A 477 7.78 -6.83 11.91
N PHE A 478 7.78 -5.60 12.39
CA PHE A 478 7.04 -4.49 11.81
C PHE A 478 8.01 -3.65 10.95
N ASP A 479 7.68 -3.45 9.68
CA ASP A 479 8.49 -2.64 8.78
C ASP A 479 8.67 -1.21 9.31
N ILE A 480 9.81 -0.60 8.98
CA ILE A 480 10.09 0.78 9.39
C ILE A 480 9.22 1.80 8.64
N ASN A 481 8.61 1.40 7.51
CA ASN A 481 7.81 2.24 6.62
C ASN A 481 6.29 2.18 6.90
N LEU A 482 5.88 1.63 8.03
CA LEU A 482 4.48 1.57 8.42
C LEU A 482 3.87 2.98 8.59
N LEU A 483 2.73 3.23 7.93
CA LEU A 483 2.00 4.49 8.08
C LEU A 483 1.48 4.61 9.51
N GLY A 484 1.90 5.67 10.21
CA GLY A 484 1.62 5.84 11.65
C GLY A 484 2.45 4.92 12.56
N GLY A 485 3.49 4.27 12.03
CA GLY A 485 4.39 3.40 12.81
C GLY A 485 3.68 2.18 13.40
N LEU A 486 4.18 1.68 14.53
CA LEU A 486 3.63 0.47 15.18
C LEU A 486 2.15 0.61 15.56
N GLU A 487 1.72 1.80 15.97
CA GLU A 487 0.34 2.06 16.41
C GLU A 487 -0.65 2.22 15.25
N GLY A 488 -0.14 2.33 14.02
CA GLY A 488 -0.93 2.48 12.81
C GLY A 488 -1.71 3.79 12.74
N TRP A 489 -2.77 3.81 11.94
CA TRP A 489 -3.54 5.02 11.64
C TRP A 489 -4.07 5.75 12.89
N SER A 490 -4.46 5.03 13.94
CA SER A 490 -4.98 5.61 15.18
C SER A 490 -3.93 6.32 16.03
N GLY A 491 -2.65 5.98 15.89
CA GLY A 491 -1.55 6.51 16.74
C GLY A 491 -0.79 7.70 16.16
N ARG A 492 -1.27 8.30 15.07
CA ARG A 492 -0.52 9.30 14.31
C ARG A 492 -0.43 10.71 14.94
N HIS A 493 -1.24 11.05 15.96
CA HIS A 493 -1.38 12.41 16.54
C HIS A 493 -1.50 12.49 18.05
#